data_AF-A0A8T4TG75-F1
#
_entry.id   AF-A0A8T4TG75-F1
#
_cell.length_a   1.000
_cell.length_b   1.000
_cell.length_c   1.000
_cell.angle_alpha   90.00
_cell.angle_beta   90.00
_cell.angle_gamma   90.00
#
_symmetry.space_group_name_H-M   'P 1'
#
loop_
_entity.id
_entity.type
_entity.pdbx_description
1 polymer ?
#
loop_
_entity_poly.entity_id
_entity_poly.type
_entity_poly.pdbx_seq_one_letter_code
_entity_poly.pdbx_strand_id
1 'polypeptide(L)'
;MKFLFVTIAAISLISLLTVLLADTINGNVSITPNCGGQRTYAFYRTLEEKTAVEHMWRKAGFIPESWEEAPDSFKASGMMGFFCLRRMTRQELEQEHMLERTSVVTRGSSKAMNRT
;
A
#
# COMPACT_ATOMS: atom_id res chain seq x y z
N MET A 1 -18.83 1.43 42.36
CA MET A 1 -19.22 0.65 41.16
C MET A 1 -19.19 1.47 39.87
N LYS A 2 -19.87 2.64 39.77
CA LYS A 2 -19.86 3.48 38.55
C LYS A 2 -18.47 3.81 38.01
N PHE A 3 -17.52 4.19 38.88
CA PHE A 3 -16.13 4.47 38.47
C PHE A 3 -15.41 3.28 37.85
N LEU A 4 -15.67 2.05 38.33
CA LEU A 4 -15.04 0.83 37.83
C LEU A 4 -15.51 0.49 36.42
N PHE A 5 -16.81 0.71 36.13
CA PHE A 5 -17.35 0.52 34.78
C PHE A 5 -16.81 1.55 33.80
N VAL A 6 -16.64 2.81 34.23
CA VAL A 6 -16.06 3.86 33.39
C VAL A 6 -14.60 3.58 33.05
N THR A 7 -13.79 3.13 34.01
CA THR A 7 -12.39 2.77 33.73
C THR A 7 -12.26 1.56 32.83
N ILE A 8 -13.06 0.51 33.04
CA ILE A 8 -13.04 -0.67 32.16
C ILE A 8 -13.48 -0.29 30.74
N ALA A 9 -14.53 0.51 30.59
CA ALA A 9 -14.98 0.99 29.28
C ALA A 9 -13.91 1.83 28.56
N ALA A 10 -13.20 2.70 29.30
CA ALA A 10 -12.12 3.51 28.75
C ALA A 10 -10.93 2.65 28.31
N ILE A 11 -10.53 1.64 29.09
CA ILE A 11 -9.45 0.70 28.73
C ILE A 11 -9.83 -0.08 27.47
N SER A 12 -11.05 -0.60 27.39
CA SER A 12 -11.54 -1.31 26.20
C SER A 12 -11.56 -0.41 24.97
N LEU A 13 -12.00 0.86 25.11
CA LEU A 13 -12.04 1.83 24.01
C LEU A 13 -10.63 2.16 23.50
N ILE A 14 -9.68 2.43 24.41
CA ILE A 14 -8.29 2.72 24.05
C ILE A 14 -7.65 1.50 23.37
N SER A 15 -7.93 0.29 23.85
CA SER A 15 -7.40 -0.94 23.25
C SER A 15 -7.96 -1.21 21.85
N LEU A 16 -9.24 -0.91 21.61
CA LEU A 16 -9.83 -1.01 20.27
C LEU A 16 -9.19 0.01 19.32
N LEU A 17 -9.01 1.25 19.78
CA LEU A 17 -8.40 2.32 19.00
C LEU A 17 -6.94 2.02 18.65
N THR A 18 -6.16 1.45 19.57
CA THR A 18 -4.76 1.08 19.28
C THR A 18 -4.65 -0.05 18.26
N VAL A 19 -5.53 -1.05 18.27
CA VAL A 19 -5.57 -2.10 17.25
C VAL A 19 -5.91 -1.51 15.88
N LEU A 20 -6.96 -0.70 15.79
CA LEU A 20 -7.37 -0.05 14.54
C LEU A 20 -6.27 0.87 13.99
N LEU A 21 -5.61 1.65 14.86
CA LEU A 21 -4.49 2.51 14.46
C LEU A 21 -3.28 1.69 14.03
N ALA A 22 -2.94 0.61 14.74
CA ALA A 22 -1.84 -0.28 14.35
C ALA A 22 -2.11 -0.95 13.00
N ASP A 23 -3.33 -1.40 12.74
CA ASP A 23 -3.71 -1.97 11.44
C ASP A 23 -3.71 -0.92 10.33
N THR A 24 -4.09 0.32 10.63
CA THR A 24 -4.06 1.42 9.65
C THR A 24 -2.61 1.82 9.33
N ILE A 25 -1.75 1.95 10.35
CA ILE A 25 -0.33 2.32 10.18
C ILE A 25 0.45 1.20 9.49
N ASN A 26 0.16 -0.06 9.81
CA ASN A 26 0.81 -1.22 9.18
C ASN A 26 0.25 -1.54 7.79
N GLY A 27 -0.73 -0.78 7.28
CA GLY A 27 -1.33 -1.01 5.96
C GLY A 27 -2.08 -2.34 5.87
N ASN A 28 -2.63 -2.81 6.99
CA ASN A 28 -3.40 -4.05 7.08
C ASN A 28 -4.89 -3.84 6.72
N VAL A 29 -5.37 -2.59 6.81
CA VAL A 29 -6.69 -2.22 6.30
C VAL A 29 -6.60 -2.02 4.79
N SER A 30 -7.02 -3.04 4.05
CA SER A 30 -7.18 -2.90 2.62
C SER A 30 -8.35 -1.97 2.30
N ILE A 31 -8.07 -0.88 1.57
CA ILE A 31 -9.10 0.02 1.03
C ILE A 31 -9.80 -0.63 -0.18
N THR A 32 -9.24 -1.72 -0.71
CA THR A 32 -9.61 -2.34 -1.98
C THR A 32 -9.88 -3.83 -1.77
N PRO A 33 -11.08 -4.34 -2.07
CA PRO A 33 -11.55 -5.63 -1.56
C PRO A 33 -10.66 -6.83 -1.91
N ASN A 34 -9.85 -6.75 -2.99
CA ASN A 34 -8.99 -7.84 -3.43
C ASN A 34 -7.49 -7.63 -3.11
N CYS A 35 -7.13 -6.50 -2.49
CA CYS A 35 -5.76 -6.13 -2.16
C CYS A 35 -5.48 -6.26 -0.66
N GLY A 36 -5.54 -7.47 -0.11
CA GLY A 36 -5.21 -7.75 1.30
C GLY A 36 -3.92 -7.08 1.85
N GLY A 37 -3.78 -7.03 3.18
CA GLY A 37 -2.80 -6.21 3.89
C GLY A 37 -1.33 -6.38 3.50
N GLN A 38 -0.52 -5.35 3.83
CA GLN A 38 0.93 -5.26 3.55
C GLN A 38 1.32 -5.16 2.06
N ARG A 39 0.35 -4.87 1.19
CA ARG A 39 0.56 -4.63 -0.24
C ARG A 39 0.81 -3.15 -0.52
N THR A 40 1.52 -2.87 -1.61
CA THR A 40 1.69 -1.52 -2.15
C THR A 40 0.91 -1.36 -3.44
N TYR A 41 0.59 -0.12 -3.80
CA TYR A 41 -0.30 0.18 -4.91
C TYR A 41 0.44 0.95 -6.00
N ALA A 42 0.17 0.61 -7.26
CA ALA A 42 0.69 1.35 -8.41
C ALA A 42 -0.42 1.64 -9.41
N PHE A 43 -0.75 2.93 -9.58
CA PHE A 43 -1.79 3.37 -10.49
C PHE A 43 -1.27 3.54 -11.92
N TYR A 44 -2.15 3.34 -12.89
CA TYR A 44 -1.90 3.58 -14.31
C TYR A 44 -3.13 4.23 -14.96
N ARG A 45 -2.90 5.06 -15.99
CA ARG A 45 -3.94 5.84 -16.68
C ARG A 45 -4.46 5.14 -17.93
N THR A 46 -3.61 4.39 -18.62
CA THR A 46 -3.95 3.69 -19.87
C THR A 46 -3.47 2.24 -19.85
N LEU A 47 -4.01 1.41 -20.75
CA LEU A 47 -3.56 0.02 -20.91
C LEU A 47 -2.10 -0.05 -21.39
N GLU A 48 -1.64 0.94 -22.14
CA GLU A 48 -0.26 1.06 -22.62
C GLU A 48 0.70 1.38 -21.45
N GLU A 49 0.30 2.30 -20.57
CA GLU A 49 1.09 2.67 -19.38
C GLU A 49 1.16 1.50 -18.37
N LYS A 50 0.14 0.64 -18.33
CA LYS A 50 0.06 -0.51 -17.43
C LYS A 50 1.32 -1.37 -17.47
N THR A 51 1.78 -1.76 -18.66
CA THR A 51 2.97 -2.62 -18.83
C THR A 51 4.25 -1.91 -18.40
N ALA A 52 4.37 -0.61 -18.67
CA ALA A 52 5.53 0.18 -18.26
C ALA A 52 5.61 0.33 -16.74
N VAL A 53 4.47 0.57 -16.08
CA VAL A 53 4.36 0.64 -14.62
C VAL A 53 4.71 -0.70 -13.99
N GLU A 54 4.14 -1.80 -14.49
CA GLU A 54 4.49 -3.15 -14.00
C GLU A 54 5.99 -3.41 -14.08
N HIS A 55 6.60 -3.12 -15.23
CA HIS A 55 8.03 -3.34 -15.43
C HIS A 55 8.91 -2.53 -14.48
N MET A 56 8.58 -1.25 -14.24
CA MET A 56 9.30 -0.42 -13.28
C MET A 56 9.22 -0.98 -11.86
N TRP A 57 8.04 -1.45 -11.45
CA TRP A 57 7.85 -2.02 -10.11
C TRP A 57 8.53 -3.38 -9.94
N ARG A 58 8.56 -4.21 -10.99
CA ARG A 58 9.37 -5.45 -10.99
C ARG A 58 10.84 -5.17 -10.76
N LYS A 59 11.42 -4.20 -11.47
CA LYS A 59 12.81 -3.73 -11.27
C LYS A 59 13.11 -3.18 -9.87
N ALA A 60 12.06 -2.83 -9.12
CA ALA A 60 12.18 -2.38 -7.75
C ALA A 60 12.04 -3.49 -6.71
N GLY A 61 11.85 -4.74 -7.16
CA GLY A 61 11.63 -5.86 -6.27
C GLY A 61 10.19 -6.00 -5.82
N PHE A 62 9.21 -5.66 -6.67
CA PHE A 62 7.78 -5.86 -6.41
C PHE A 62 7.12 -6.69 -7.51
N ILE A 63 6.23 -7.61 -7.13
CA ILE A 63 5.49 -8.46 -8.08
C ILE A 63 4.00 -8.12 -8.00
N PRO A 64 3.31 -7.93 -9.15
CA PRO A 64 1.87 -7.79 -9.17
C PRO A 64 1.18 -9.12 -8.86
N GLU A 65 0.25 -9.10 -7.91
CA GLU A 65 -0.58 -10.26 -7.57
C GLU A 65 -1.98 -10.16 -8.17
N SER A 66 -2.51 -8.94 -8.28
CA SER A 66 -3.80 -8.67 -8.91
C SER A 66 -3.83 -7.29 -9.55
N TRP A 67 -4.78 -7.11 -10.46
CA TRP A 67 -5.18 -5.83 -11.00
C TRP A 67 -6.57 -5.49 -10.49
N GLU A 68 -6.81 -4.20 -10.25
CA GLU A 68 -8.12 -3.70 -9.86
C GLU A 68 -8.45 -2.43 -10.65
N GLU A 69 -9.73 -2.18 -10.86
CA GLU A 69 -10.19 -0.89 -11.36
C GLU A 69 -9.95 0.19 -10.31
N ALA A 70 -9.61 1.40 -10.77
CA ALA A 70 -9.43 2.53 -9.87
C ALA A 70 -10.76 2.85 -9.18
N PRO A 71 -10.79 3.19 -7.87
CA PRO A 71 -12.00 3.70 -7.24
C PRO A 71 -12.47 5.00 -7.91
N ASP A 72 -13.76 5.33 -7.82
CA ASP A 72 -14.35 6.49 -8.51
C ASP A 72 -13.62 7.81 -8.20
N SER A 73 -13.12 7.97 -6.98
CA SER A 73 -12.32 9.13 -6.57
C SER A 73 -11.02 9.30 -7.38
N PHE A 74 -10.41 8.20 -7.82
CA PHE A 74 -9.21 8.20 -8.65
C PHE A 74 -9.53 8.21 -10.15
N LYS A 75 -10.69 7.65 -10.56
CA LYS A 75 -11.17 7.74 -11.96
C LYS A 75 -11.32 9.20 -12.40
N ALA A 76 -11.79 10.09 -11.51
CA ALA A 76 -11.88 11.53 -11.76
C ALA A 76 -10.53 12.20 -12.08
N SER A 77 -9.42 11.61 -11.64
CA SER A 77 -8.04 12.09 -11.92
C SER A 77 -7.42 11.43 -13.15
N GLY A 78 -8.20 10.68 -13.94
CA GLY A 78 -7.75 9.98 -15.14
C GLY A 78 -7.02 8.66 -14.89
N MET A 79 -7.13 8.09 -13.68
CA MET A 79 -6.60 6.75 -13.40
C MET A 79 -7.61 5.69 -13.83
N MET A 80 -7.17 4.72 -14.61
CA MET A 80 -8.03 3.64 -15.10
C MET A 80 -8.02 2.45 -14.13
N GLY A 81 -6.86 2.15 -13.55
CA GLY A 81 -6.69 1.02 -12.65
C GLY A 81 -5.43 1.13 -11.81
N PHE A 82 -5.22 0.11 -10.98
CA PHE A 82 -3.99 -0.03 -10.22
C PHE A 82 -3.60 -1.50 -10.05
N PHE A 83 -2.33 -1.71 -9.69
CA PHE A 83 -1.78 -3.00 -9.30
C PHE A 83 -1.74 -3.13 -7.79
N CYS A 84 -2.06 -4.33 -7.34
CA CYS A 84 -1.74 -4.84 -6.02
C CYS A 84 -0.38 -5.51 -6.06
N LEU A 85 0.60 -4.88 -5.45
CA LEU A 85 1.98 -5.32 -5.50
C LEU A 85 2.41 -5.85 -4.14
N ARG A 86 3.02 -7.04 -4.13
CA ARG A 86 3.78 -7.52 -2.96
C ARG A 86 5.27 -7.31 -3.18
N ARG A 87 6.02 -7.32 -2.08
CA ARG A 87 7.48 -7.35 -2.13
C ARG A 87 7.95 -8.73 -2.63
N MET A 88 8.96 -8.72 -3.48
CA MET A 88 9.71 -9.94 -3.83
C MET A 88 10.40 -10.48 -2.59
N THR A 89 10.40 -11.80 -2.47
CA THR A 89 11.24 -12.54 -1.53
C THR A 89 12.70 -12.46 -1.95
N ARG A 90 13.61 -12.88 -1.06
CA ARG A 90 15.04 -12.93 -1.37
C ARG A 90 15.36 -13.87 -2.54
N GLN A 91 14.68 -15.02 -2.60
CA GLN A 91 14.86 -16.00 -3.68
C GLN A 91 14.43 -15.42 -5.04
N GLU A 92 13.31 -14.70 -5.09
CA GLU A 92 12.83 -14.04 -6.33
C GLU A 92 13.77 -12.91 -6.78
N LEU A 93 14.32 -12.15 -5.83
CA LEU A 93 15.34 -11.14 -6.11
C LEU A 93 16.62 -11.74 -6.69
N GLU A 94 17.08 -12.86 -6.12
CA GLU A 94 18.25 -13.59 -6.61
C GLU A 94 18.03 -14.17 -8.03
N GLN A 95 16.82 -14.66 -8.32
CA GLN A 95 16.44 -15.15 -9.67
C GLN A 95 16.42 -14.03 -10.72
N GLU A 96 16.01 -12.83 -10.34
CA GLU A 96 16.00 -11.65 -11.20
C GLU A 96 17.37 -10.94 -11.26
N HIS A 97 18.43 -11.53 -10.68
CA HIS A 97 19.78 -10.96 -10.57
C HIS A 97 19.82 -9.58 -9.90
N MET A 98 18.88 -9.30 -9.01
CA MET A 98 18.78 -8.06 -8.23
C MET A 98 19.16 -8.35 -6.77
N LEU A 99 20.40 -8.03 -6.38
CA LEU A 99 20.88 -8.33 -5.02
C LEU A 99 20.25 -7.43 -3.94
N GLU A 100 19.78 -6.24 -4.30
CA GLU A 100 19.14 -5.29 -3.38
C GLU A 100 17.94 -4.60 -4.04
N ARG A 101 16.95 -4.23 -3.22
CA ARG A 101 15.74 -3.52 -3.69
C ARG A 101 16.06 -2.05 -3.93
N THR A 102 15.80 -1.56 -5.13
CA THR A 102 15.83 -0.12 -5.39
C THR A 102 14.60 0.54 -4.79
N SER A 103 14.77 1.60 -3.99
CA SER A 103 13.64 2.37 -3.46
C SER A 103 12.89 3.05 -4.62
N VAL A 104 11.62 2.72 -4.81
CA VAL A 104 10.74 3.45 -5.73
C VAL A 104 10.09 4.55 -4.94
N VAL A 105 10.51 5.78 -5.23
CA VAL A 105 9.74 6.95 -4.82
C VAL A 105 8.56 7.05 -5.79
N THR A 106 7.40 6.57 -5.37
CA THR A 106 6.15 6.93 -6.02
C THR A 106 5.99 8.45 -5.94
N ARG A 107 5.69 9.10 -7.06
CA ARG A 107 5.34 10.53 -7.08
C ARG A 107 4.10 10.71 -6.18
N GLY A 108 4.34 11.16 -4.95
CA GLY A 108 3.38 11.19 -3.84
C GLY A 108 3.99 10.86 -2.47
N SER A 109 5.10 10.10 -2.43
CA SER A 109 5.82 9.72 -1.20
C SER A 109 7.05 10.59 -0.91
N SER A 110 7.34 11.59 -1.76
CA SER A 110 8.43 12.53 -1.48
C SER A 110 8.05 13.43 -0.32
N LYS A 111 8.70 13.19 0.84
CA LYS A 111 9.07 14.19 1.84
C LYS A 111 9.00 15.59 1.26
N ALA A 112 8.34 16.50 1.96
CA ALA A 112 8.41 17.93 1.73
C ALA A 112 9.83 18.30 1.26
N MET A 113 9.94 18.56 -0.04
CA MET A 113 11.15 19.05 -0.65
C MET A 113 11.26 20.48 -0.14
N ASN A 114 11.97 20.64 0.99
CA ASN A 114 12.33 21.94 1.52
C ASN A 114 13.01 22.70 0.38
N ARG A 115 12.25 23.62 -0.22
CA ARG A 115 12.77 24.63 -1.12
C ARG A 115 13.63 25.53 -0.26
N THR A 116 14.94 25.40 -0.46
CA THR A 116 15.90 26.48 -0.19
C THR A 116 16.06 27.28 -1.47
#